data_AF-A0A1W1V3S1-F1
#
_entry.id   AF-A0A1W1V3S1-F1
#
_cell.length_a   1.000
_cell.length_b   1.000
_cell.length_c   1.000
_cell.angle_alpha   90.00
_cell.angle_beta   90.00
_cell.angle_gamma   90.00
#
_symmetry.space_group_name_H-M   'P 1'
#
loop_
_entity.id
_entity.type
_entity.pdbx_description
1 polymer ?
#
loop_
_entity_poly.entity_id
_entity_poly.type
_entity_poly.pdbx_seq_one_letter_code
_entity_poly.pdbx_strand_id
1 'polypeptide(L)'
;MSQFLLDTNICIHWSKDEFGLRQKLQQVGPENCFISELTIAEMLYGVAKSASTKQVANRHSLDILRQAFAGHILLVADGFELYAQEKARLRSIGRLVDDFDLLIGCTASRSSPVTPATSRNCRKFGWKTGLMTI
;
A
#
# COMPACT_ATOMS: atom_id res chain seq x y z
N MET A 1 2.55 7.94 17.87
CA MET A 1 3.04 8.31 16.53
C MET A 1 2.16 7.61 15.50
N SER A 2 1.82 8.28 14.41
CA SER A 2 0.99 7.69 13.34
C SER A 2 1.89 6.92 12.38
N GLN A 3 1.54 5.67 12.11
CA GLN A 3 2.17 4.87 11.05
C GLN A 3 1.36 4.99 9.76
N PHE A 4 2.00 4.79 8.61
CA PHE A 4 1.46 5.09 7.29
C PHE A 4 1.69 3.92 6.33
N LEU A 5 0.63 3.41 5.72
CA LEU A 5 0.73 2.46 4.62
C LEU A 5 0.71 3.20 3.28
N LEU A 6 1.75 3.07 2.46
CA LEU A 6 1.85 3.77 1.18
C LEU A 6 1.09 3.02 0.08
N ASP A 7 0.37 3.78 -0.74
CA ASP A 7 -0.26 3.29 -1.98
C ASP A 7 0.80 3.00 -3.06
N THR A 8 0.45 2.14 -4.00
CA THR A 8 1.27 1.77 -5.17
C THR A 8 1.65 2.99 -5.99
N ASN A 9 0.75 3.96 -6.14
CA ASN A 9 1.07 5.21 -6.85
C ASN A 9 2.17 6.00 -6.13
N ILE A 10 2.10 6.13 -4.81
CA ILE A 10 3.12 6.82 -4.02
C ILE A 10 4.44 6.08 -4.10
N CYS A 11 4.43 4.74 -4.01
CA CYS A 11 5.62 3.92 -4.14
C CYS A 11 6.31 4.10 -5.50
N ILE A 12 5.53 4.12 -6.59
CA ILE A 12 6.03 4.35 -7.95
C ILE A 12 6.65 5.75 -8.05
N HIS A 13 5.95 6.80 -7.64
CA HIS A 13 6.45 8.17 -7.73
C HIS A 13 7.67 8.39 -6.83
N TRP A 14 7.68 7.79 -5.64
CA TRP A 14 8.82 7.83 -4.73
C TRP A 14 10.06 7.15 -5.33
N SER A 15 9.89 5.99 -5.96
CA SER A 15 10.99 5.25 -6.60
C SER A 15 11.64 6.03 -7.75
N LYS A 16 10.87 6.91 -8.41
CA LYS A 16 11.32 7.79 -9.50
C LYS A 16 11.83 9.16 -9.04
N ASP A 17 11.83 9.40 -7.73
CA ASP A 17 12.17 10.69 -7.12
C ASP A 17 11.28 11.86 -7.62
N GLU A 18 10.00 11.59 -7.85
CA GLU A 18 9.04 12.58 -8.31
C GLU A 18 8.33 13.27 -7.13
N PHE A 19 7.87 14.50 -7.35
CA PHE A 19 7.02 15.28 -6.42
C PHE A 19 7.61 15.55 -5.02
N GLY A 20 8.93 15.43 -4.86
CA GLY A 20 9.61 15.64 -3.58
C GLY A 20 9.23 14.61 -2.51
N LEU A 21 8.74 13.43 -2.91
CA LEU A 21 8.25 12.40 -1.99
C LEU A 21 9.35 11.91 -1.05
N ARG A 22 10.61 11.85 -1.48
CA ARG A 22 11.73 11.47 -0.58
C ARG A 22 11.83 12.41 0.63
N GLN A 23 11.79 13.72 0.39
CA GLN A 23 11.88 14.71 1.46
C GLN A 23 10.64 14.65 2.38
N LYS A 24 9.45 14.45 1.80
CA LYS A 24 8.22 14.30 2.58
C LYS A 24 8.26 13.05 3.48
N LEU A 25 8.73 11.91 2.97
CA LEU A 25 8.87 10.69 3.77
C LEU A 25 9.91 10.84 4.88
N GLN A 26 11.00 11.58 4.62
CA GLN A 26 11.99 11.90 5.66
C GLN A 26 11.40 12.76 6.78
N GLN A 27 10.52 13.72 6.47
CA GLN A 27 9.86 14.57 7.48
C GLN A 27 8.90 13.78 8.37
N VAL A 28 8.26 12.76 7.83
CA VAL A 28 7.28 11.91 8.53
C VAL A 28 7.97 10.81 9.35
N GLY A 29 9.23 10.52 9.05
CA GLY A 29 9.98 9.40 9.60
C GLY A 29 9.79 8.15 8.71
N PRO A 30 10.81 7.71 7.97
CA PRO A 30 10.72 6.53 7.12
C PRO A 30 10.40 5.24 7.91
N GLU A 31 10.73 5.22 9.20
CA GLU A 31 10.36 4.16 10.15
C GLU A 31 8.86 4.05 10.41
N ASN A 32 8.11 5.11 10.11
CA ASN A 32 6.66 5.13 10.22
C ASN A 32 5.96 4.76 8.91
N CYS A 33 6.70 4.51 7.82
CA CYS A 33 6.13 4.21 6.51
C CYS A 33 6.29 2.72 6.15
N PHE A 34 5.19 2.12 5.71
CA PHE A 34 5.06 0.72 5.37
C PHE A 34 4.52 0.56 3.95
N ILE A 35 4.78 -0.60 3.33
CA ILE A 35 4.16 -1.01 2.05
C ILE A 35 3.55 -2.41 2.22
N SER A 36 2.56 -2.78 1.41
CA SER A 36 2.02 -4.15 1.41
C SER A 36 2.75 -5.03 0.39
N GLU A 37 2.81 -6.34 0.63
CA GLU A 37 3.19 -7.29 -0.43
C GLU A 37 2.29 -7.18 -1.68
N LEU A 38 1.02 -6.77 -1.54
CA LEU A 38 0.16 -6.55 -2.70
C LEU A 38 0.62 -5.37 -3.56
N THR A 39 1.17 -4.32 -2.96
CA THR A 39 1.81 -3.21 -3.69
C THR A 39 2.96 -3.72 -4.57
N ILE A 40 3.77 -4.65 -4.03
CA ILE A 40 4.85 -5.30 -4.77
C ILE A 40 4.28 -6.14 -5.93
N ALA A 41 3.19 -6.86 -5.70
CA ALA A 41 2.52 -7.66 -6.73
C ALA A 41 1.94 -6.77 -7.86
N GLU A 42 1.31 -5.64 -7.53
CA GLU A 42 0.80 -4.67 -8.51
C GLU A 42 1.92 -4.05 -9.34
N MET A 43 3.06 -3.71 -8.72
CA MET A 43 4.23 -3.21 -9.45
C MET A 43 4.84 -4.27 -10.37
N LEU A 44 4.92 -5.53 -9.93
CA LEU A 44 5.37 -6.65 -10.78
C LEU A 44 4.46 -6.84 -11.99
N TYR A 45 3.14 -6.75 -11.80
CA TYR A 45 2.19 -6.75 -12.89
C TYR A 45 2.42 -5.56 -13.84
N GLY A 46 2.67 -4.36 -13.30
CA GLY A 46 3.04 -3.17 -14.07
C GLY A 46 4.32 -3.37 -14.91
N VAL A 47 5.34 -4.02 -14.35
CA VAL A 47 6.56 -4.42 -15.09
C VAL A 47 6.19 -5.35 -16.24
N ALA A 48 5.46 -6.45 -15.95
CA ALA A 48 5.09 -7.45 -16.96
C ALA A 48 4.24 -6.86 -18.10
N LYS A 49 3.36 -5.91 -17.79
CA LYS A 49 2.50 -5.22 -18.76
C LYS A 49 3.24 -4.15 -19.58
N SER A 50 4.36 -3.63 -19.08
CA SER A 50 5.07 -2.52 -19.73
C SER A 50 5.82 -2.95 -21.00
N ALA A 51 6.02 -1.99 -21.90
CA ALA A 51 6.86 -2.18 -23.09
C ALA A 51 8.27 -2.63 -22.69
N SER A 52 8.89 -3.48 -23.51
CA SER A 52 10.23 -4.06 -23.24
C SER A 52 11.29 -3.01 -22.88
N THR A 53 11.24 -1.85 -23.53
CA THR A 53 12.14 -0.71 -23.26
C THR A 53 12.01 -0.13 -21.85
N LYS A 54 10.86 -0.28 -21.19
CA LYS A 54 10.57 0.22 -19.84
C LYS A 54 10.69 -0.86 -18.75
N GLN A 55 10.69 -2.14 -19.11
CA GLN A 55 10.71 -3.24 -18.14
C GLN A 55 11.93 -3.19 -17.22
N VAL A 56 13.11 -2.91 -17.79
CA VAL A 56 14.36 -2.80 -17.03
C VAL A 56 14.28 -1.69 -15.98
N ALA A 57 13.85 -0.49 -16.39
CA ALA A 57 13.70 0.66 -15.49
C ALA A 57 12.63 0.44 -14.41
N ASN A 58 11.50 -0.15 -14.78
CA ASN A 58 10.42 -0.46 -13.83
C ASN A 58 10.85 -1.52 -12.82
N ARG A 59 11.61 -2.54 -13.25
CA ARG A 59 12.17 -3.56 -12.34
C ARG A 59 13.21 -2.97 -11.41
N HIS A 60 14.08 -2.10 -11.91
CA HIS A 60 15.03 -1.36 -11.07
C HIS A 60 14.31 -0.51 -10.00
N SER A 61 13.22 0.17 -10.38
CA SER A 61 12.39 0.96 -9.45
C SER A 61 11.77 0.08 -8.35
N LEU A 62 11.32 -1.12 -8.69
CA LEU A 62 10.81 -2.10 -7.73
C LEU A 62 11.90 -2.60 -6.77
N ASP A 63 13.12 -2.83 -7.27
CA ASP A 63 14.23 -3.28 -6.43
C ASP A 63 14.65 -2.19 -5.44
N ILE A 64 14.70 -0.93 -5.86
CA ILE A 64 14.92 0.23 -4.98
C ILE A 64 13.85 0.28 -3.88
N LEU A 65 12.58 0.11 -4.24
CA LEU A 65 11.47 0.11 -3.27
C LEU A 65 11.63 -1.01 -2.24
N ARG A 66 11.90 -2.24 -2.69
CA ARG A 66 12.07 -3.40 -1.80
C ARG A 66 13.22 -3.21 -0.82
N GLN A 67 14.33 -2.63 -1.28
CA GLN A 67 15.48 -2.35 -0.43
C GLN A 67 15.16 -1.26 0.60
N ALA A 68 14.51 -0.18 0.18
CA ALA A 68 14.21 0.95 1.04
C ALA A 68 13.18 0.65 2.13
N PHE A 69 12.24 -0.25 1.86
CA PHE A 69 11.23 -0.70 2.82
C PHE A 69 11.52 -2.08 3.40
N ALA A 70 12.76 -2.56 3.29
CA ALA A 70 13.16 -3.83 3.88
C ALA A 70 12.88 -3.81 5.39
N GLY A 71 12.06 -4.75 5.88
CA GLY A 71 11.59 -4.78 7.27
C GLY A 71 10.31 -4.00 7.55
N HIS A 72 9.83 -3.16 6.62
CA HIS A 72 8.57 -2.40 6.71
C HIS A 72 7.56 -2.85 5.64
N ILE A 73 7.66 -4.11 5.18
CA ILE A 73 6.70 -4.74 4.28
C ILE A 73 5.69 -5.51 5.12
N LEU A 74 4.41 -5.14 5.02
CA LEU A 74 3.33 -5.84 5.69
C LEU A 74 2.92 -7.08 4.90
N LEU A 75 2.93 -8.23 5.59
CA LEU A 75 2.55 -9.52 5.03
C LEU A 75 1.04 -9.63 4.93
N VAL A 76 0.55 -9.98 3.75
CA VAL A 76 -0.90 -10.04 3.49
C VAL A 76 -1.55 -11.17 4.29
N ALA A 77 -0.77 -12.21 4.58
CA ALA A 77 -1.20 -13.33 5.40
C ALA A 77 -1.69 -12.89 6.79
N ASP A 78 -1.14 -11.80 7.33
CA ASP A 78 -1.57 -11.26 8.61
C ASP A 78 -3.02 -10.74 8.54
N GLY A 79 -3.51 -10.33 7.37
CA GLY A 79 -4.86 -9.79 7.19
C GLY A 79 -5.96 -10.83 6.94
N PHE A 80 -5.65 -12.11 6.74
CA PHE A 80 -6.60 -13.09 6.19
C PHE A 80 -7.84 -13.35 7.06
N GLU A 81 -7.66 -13.47 8.37
CA GLU A 81 -8.76 -13.71 9.30
C GLU A 81 -9.78 -12.56 9.26
N LEU A 82 -9.27 -11.31 9.33
CA LEU A 82 -10.11 -10.11 9.26
C LEU A 82 -10.72 -9.94 7.86
N TYR A 83 -9.98 -10.26 6.80
CA TYR A 83 -10.48 -10.25 5.43
C TYR A 83 -11.68 -11.18 5.24
N ALA A 84 -11.61 -12.41 5.75
CA ALA A 84 -12.71 -13.37 5.63
C ALA A 84 -13.99 -12.83 6.30
N GLN A 85 -13.84 -12.28 7.51
CA GLN A 85 -14.92 -11.69 8.29
C GLN A 85 -15.51 -10.45 7.59
N GLU A 86 -14.67 -9.51 7.16
CA GLU A 86 -15.12 -8.29 6.48
C GLU A 86 -15.70 -8.57 5.09
N LYS A 87 -15.17 -9.54 4.33
CA LYS A 87 -15.73 -9.92 3.03
C LYS A 87 -17.13 -10.50 3.18
N ALA A 88 -17.35 -11.35 4.18
CA ALA A 88 -18.66 -11.89 4.49
C ALA A 88 -19.64 -10.77 4.90
N ARG A 89 -19.21 -9.87 5.78
CA ARG A 89 -19.99 -8.71 6.24
C ARG A 89 -20.34 -7.75 5.10
N LEU A 90 -19.41 -7.44 4.21
CA LEU A 90 -19.62 -6.55 3.08
C LEU A 90 -20.58 -7.16 2.06
N ARG A 91 -20.46 -8.46 1.78
CA ARG A 91 -21.39 -9.18 0.90
C ARG A 91 -22.80 -9.25 1.46
N SER A 92 -22.97 -9.45 2.77
CA SER A 92 -24.30 -9.51 3.38
C SER A 92 -25.06 -8.18 3.29
N ILE A 93 -24.33 -7.05 3.22
CA ILE A 93 -24.92 -5.72 3.01
C ILE A 93 -24.93 -5.26 1.53
N GLY A 94 -24.70 -6.18 0.58
CA GLY A 94 -24.74 -5.89 -0.85
C GLY A 94 -23.59 -5.01 -1.36
N ARG A 95 -22.49 -4.92 -0.60
CA ARG A 95 -21.36 -4.06 -0.93
C ARG A 95 -20.21 -4.85 -1.54
N LEU A 96 -19.93 -4.57 -2.81
CA LEU A 96 -18.78 -5.12 -3.50
C LEU A 96 -17.56 -4.22 -3.29
N VAL A 97 -16.46 -4.84 -2.91
CA VAL A 97 -15.15 -4.20 -2.84
C VAL A 97 -14.14 -5.13 -3.51
N ASP A 98 -13.15 -4.54 -4.17
CA ASP A 98 -12.04 -5.28 -4.77
C ASP A 98 -11.28 -6.07 -3.70
N ASP A 99 -10.85 -7.27 -4.07
CA ASP A 99 -10.23 -8.20 -3.13
C ASP A 99 -8.85 -7.73 -2.65
N PHE A 100 -8.07 -7.04 -3.50
CA PHE A 100 -6.79 -6.48 -3.10
C PHE A 100 -6.98 -5.28 -2.19
N ASP A 101 -7.91 -4.37 -2.51
CA ASP A 101 -8.23 -3.24 -1.65
C ASP A 101 -8.67 -3.69 -0.25
N LEU A 102 -9.51 -4.72 -0.18
CA LEU A 102 -9.99 -5.27 1.08
C LEU A 102 -8.85 -5.95 1.87
N LEU A 103 -7.99 -6.72 1.21
CA LEU A 103 -6.84 -7.38 1.83
C LEU A 103 -5.81 -6.37 2.36
N ILE A 104 -5.43 -5.37 1.56
CA ILE A 104 -4.54 -4.28 1.95
C ILE A 104 -5.09 -3.60 3.20
N GLY A 105 -6.38 -3.30 3.18
CA GLY A 105 -7.07 -2.69 4.29
C GLY A 105 -7.05 -3.53 5.57
N CYS A 106 -7.37 -4.82 5.47
CA CYS A 106 -7.39 -5.73 6.62
C CYS A 106 -5.99 -5.93 7.20
N THR A 107 -4.97 -5.99 6.32
CA THR A 107 -3.57 -6.09 6.72
C THR A 107 -3.13 -4.85 7.50
N ALA A 108 -3.46 -3.65 7.01
CA ALA A 108 -3.16 -2.38 7.69
C ALA A 108 -3.84 -2.25 9.06
N SER A 109 -5.03 -2.83 9.23
CA SER A 109 -5.80 -2.73 10.49
C SER A 109 -5.22 -3.62 11.61
N ARG A 110 -4.57 -4.74 11.26
CA ARG A 110 -4.04 -5.70 12.24
C ARG A 110 -2.64 -5.34 12.71
N SER A 111 -1.86 -4.68 11.86
CA SER A 111 -0.62 -4.00 12.24
C SER A 111 -0.97 -2.73 13.02
N SER A 112 -0.83 -2.75 14.36
CA SER A 112 -1.07 -1.61 15.29
C SER A 112 -0.58 -0.24 14.75
N PRO A 113 -1.02 0.92 15.28
CA PRO A 113 -1.90 1.86 14.60
C PRO A 113 -1.35 2.40 13.26
N VAL A 114 -1.24 1.54 12.24
CA VAL A 114 -1.06 2.00 10.86
C VAL A 114 -2.33 2.71 10.45
N THR A 115 -2.27 4.05 10.46
CA THR A 115 -3.28 4.86 9.81
C THR A 115 -3.06 4.69 8.31
N PRO A 116 -4.01 4.16 7.53
CA PRO A 116 -3.81 4.03 6.10
C PRO A 116 -3.69 5.43 5.46
N ALA A 117 -2.48 5.97 5.31
CA ALA A 117 -2.30 7.17 4.53
C ALA A 117 -2.59 6.80 3.08
N THR A 118 -3.66 7.37 2.54
CA THR A 118 -3.83 7.55 1.10
C THR A 118 -4.05 6.30 0.23
N SER A 119 -4.67 5.25 0.76
CA SER A 119 -5.54 4.46 -0.11
C SER A 119 -6.80 5.30 -0.39
N ARG A 120 -6.98 5.72 -1.66
CA ARG A 120 -8.25 6.32 -2.13
C ARG A 120 -9.46 5.41 -1.84
N ASN A 121 -9.23 4.13 -1.52
CA ASN A 121 -10.25 3.15 -1.18
C ASN A 121 -10.61 3.09 0.31
N CYS A 122 -9.82 3.65 1.24
CA CYS A 122 -10.16 3.61 2.68
C CYS A 122 -11.47 4.32 3.06
N ARG A 123 -11.85 5.38 2.32
CA ARG A 123 -13.17 6.02 2.50
C ARG A 123 -14.34 5.09 2.18
N LYS A 124 -14.12 4.06 1.35
CA LYS A 124 -15.15 3.06 1.11
C LYS A 124 -15.42 2.30 2.42
N PHE A 125 -14.42 1.84 3.15
CA PHE A 125 -14.64 0.90 4.26
C PHE A 125 -15.19 1.50 5.57
N GLY A 126 -15.36 2.82 5.67
CA GLY A 126 -15.85 3.48 6.90
C GLY A 126 -14.80 3.56 8.03
N TRP A 127 -13.55 3.26 7.72
CA TRP A 127 -12.44 3.37 8.65
C TRP A 127 -11.97 4.82 8.75
N LYS A 128 -11.72 5.30 9.97
CA LYS A 128 -11.17 6.63 10.22
C LYS A 128 -9.71 6.66 9.76
N THR A 129 -9.48 7.02 8.51
CA THR A 129 -8.15 7.40 8.03
C THR A 129 -7.83 8.81 8.46
N GLY A 130 -6.78 8.98 9.26
CA GLY A 130 -6.09 10.25 9.39
C GLY A 130 -5.63 10.69 8.01
N LEU A 131 -6.25 11.75 7.50
CA LEU A 131 -5.89 12.39 6.24
C LEU A 131 -4.48 12.97 6.38
N MET A 132 -3.50 12.34 5.75
CA MET A 132 -2.37 13.08 5.18
C MET A 132 -2.66 13.21 3.70
N THR A 133 -3.37 14.28 3.34
CA THR A 133 -3.43 14.73 1.95
C THR A 133 -2.02 15.23 1.62
N ILE A 134 -1.31 14.53 0.73
CA ILE A 134 0.01 14.95 0.23
C ILE A 134 -0.14 15.75 -1.06
#